data_AF-A0A1R3V6V2-F1
#
_entry.id   AF-A0A1R3V6V2-F1
#
_cell.length_a   1.000
_cell.length_b   1.000
_cell.length_c   1.000
_cell.angle_alpha   90.00
_cell.angle_beta   90.00
_cell.angle_gamma   90.00
#
_symmetry.space_group_name_H-M   'P 1'
#
loop_
_entity.id
_entity.type
_entity.pdbx_description
1 polymer ?
#
loop_
_entity_poly.entity_id
_entity_poly.type
_entity_poly.pdbx_seq_one_letter_code
_entity_poly.pdbx_strand_id
1 'polypeptide(L)'
;MGVSGDEREDTLRRAKQLYFIPLSDDAVSTRLASAGIGIEAGYQELFAAFIHNLETAHSTLSMPYTMAYGAAMNTHWRRFWVAASIRAGDVDPKDPSKVAEREAGIRKTTSDQLWQFINSPEGQEHLTYDICNFLLEVMVFGRMPAAVPELVQQGTVLVWSALEVLVRDLLELELNRNPRKLADLAADPDARKRYGLDRIPLDVILANGLDLSNKMGSIVMKNTDFSDLPGMKLVLGLLFPKSVALRSALADRQLWELYQRRNLIAHRRGVIDQTYLDKTGEQGKVGSSVEVRPSDLDRYFECVTQAGLALLDCCPKRQQEGQPEAG
;
A
#
# COMPACT_ATOMS: atom_id res chain seq x y z
N MET A 1 -0.87 -3.96 39.40
CA MET A 1 -0.69 -2.50 39.54
C MET A 1 -1.38 -1.87 38.35
N GLY A 2 -2.33 -0.95 38.55
CA GLY A 2 -2.98 -0.27 37.45
C GLY A 2 -2.00 0.71 36.81
N VAL A 3 -1.69 0.53 35.53
CA VAL A 3 -0.99 1.53 34.72
C VAL A 3 -1.85 2.78 34.67
N SER A 4 -1.27 3.96 34.92
CA SER A 4 -2.02 5.23 34.91
C SER A 4 -2.56 5.55 33.50
N GLY A 5 -3.65 6.30 33.41
CA GLY A 5 -4.22 6.72 32.11
C GLY A 5 -3.21 7.47 31.24
N ASP A 6 -2.44 8.38 31.86
CA ASP A 6 -1.43 9.20 31.18
C ASP A 6 -0.30 8.36 30.56
N GLU A 7 0.13 7.30 31.26
CA GLU A 7 1.17 6.38 30.77
C GLU A 7 0.68 5.57 29.55
N ARG A 8 -0.61 5.21 29.52
CA ARG A 8 -1.21 4.52 28.36
C ARG A 8 -1.27 5.43 27.15
N GLU A 9 -1.69 6.67 27.34
CA GLU A 9 -1.79 7.65 26.25
C GLU A 9 -0.41 7.97 25.67
N ASP A 10 0.62 8.14 26.52
CA ASP A 10 1.99 8.36 26.06
C ASP A 10 2.53 7.17 25.25
N THR A 11 2.28 5.95 25.73
CA THR A 11 2.68 4.70 25.06
C THR A 11 2.05 4.60 23.67
N LEU A 12 0.75 4.84 23.56
CA LEU A 12 0.03 4.83 22.28
C LEU A 12 0.57 5.89 21.32
N ARG A 13 0.76 7.11 21.82
CA ARG A 13 1.26 8.24 21.04
C ARG A 13 2.65 7.95 20.48
N ARG A 14 3.56 7.42 21.30
CA ARG A 14 4.92 7.06 20.88
C ARG A 14 4.94 5.90 19.88
N ALA A 15 4.11 4.88 20.09
CA ALA A 15 4.00 3.77 19.13
C ALA A 15 3.53 4.26 17.75
N LYS A 16 2.48 5.11 17.70
CA LYS A 16 1.97 5.71 16.45
C LYS A 16 2.97 6.61 15.73
N GLN A 17 3.91 7.21 16.46
CA GLN A 17 4.96 8.04 15.86
C GLN A 17 6.04 7.21 15.15
N LEU A 18 6.24 5.96 15.58
CA LEU A 18 7.32 5.10 15.09
C LEU A 18 6.83 4.02 14.14
N TYR A 19 5.65 3.47 14.39
CA TYR A 19 5.11 2.32 13.69
C TYR A 19 3.89 2.69 12.87
N PHE A 20 3.79 2.06 11.70
CA PHE A 20 2.55 2.03 10.93
C PHE A 20 1.56 1.11 11.64
N ILE A 21 0.51 1.70 12.20
CA ILE A 21 -0.58 0.98 12.85
C ILE A 21 -1.77 1.02 11.89
N PRO A 22 -2.18 -0.12 11.31
CA PRO A 22 -3.29 -0.15 10.37
C PRO A 22 -4.55 0.36 11.08
N LEU A 23 -5.21 1.36 10.48
CA LEU A 23 -6.56 1.76 10.90
C LEU A 23 -7.54 0.65 10.52
N SER A 24 -8.57 0.44 11.33
CA SER A 24 -9.55 -0.63 11.11
C SER A 24 -10.29 -0.46 9.79
N ASP A 25 -10.37 -1.57 9.06
CA ASP A 25 -10.94 -1.80 7.74
C ASP A 25 -10.25 -1.11 6.55
N ASP A 26 -9.84 -1.97 5.63
CA ASP A 26 -9.16 -1.73 4.36
C ASP A 26 -10.08 -1.01 3.35
N ALA A 27 -10.53 0.18 3.74
CA ALA A 27 -11.43 1.04 2.97
C ALA A 27 -10.79 1.44 1.63
N VAL A 28 -9.46 1.46 1.56
CA VAL A 28 -8.71 1.75 0.35
C VAL A 28 -8.93 0.69 -0.72
N SER A 29 -8.60 -0.58 -0.42
CA SER A 29 -8.75 -1.70 -1.36
C SER A 29 -10.22 -1.94 -1.72
N THR A 30 -11.11 -1.80 -0.74
CA THR A 30 -12.56 -1.97 -0.94
C THR A 30 -13.14 -0.92 -1.90
N ARG A 31 -12.71 0.36 -1.79
CA ARG A 31 -13.14 1.43 -2.71
C ARG A 31 -12.71 1.15 -4.14
N LEU A 32 -11.45 0.79 -4.35
CA LEU A 32 -10.91 0.48 -5.68
C LEU A 32 -11.57 -0.76 -6.30
N ALA A 33 -11.72 -1.83 -5.52
CA ALA A 33 -12.37 -3.06 -5.99
C ALA A 33 -13.83 -2.81 -6.41
N SER A 34 -14.56 -2.02 -5.61
CA SER A 34 -15.96 -1.68 -5.92
C SER A 34 -16.08 -0.79 -7.16
N ALA A 35 -15.16 0.17 -7.33
CA ALA A 35 -15.14 1.04 -8.51
C ALA A 35 -14.76 0.29 -9.79
N GLY A 36 -13.97 -0.80 -9.67
CA GLY A 36 -13.57 -1.64 -10.81
C GLY A 36 -14.70 -2.50 -11.39
N ILE A 37 -15.87 -2.53 -10.75
CA ILE A 37 -17.02 -3.29 -11.24
C ILE A 37 -17.55 -2.62 -12.51
N GLY A 38 -17.43 -3.31 -13.64
CA GLY A 38 -18.00 -2.89 -14.92
C GLY A 38 -17.06 -2.15 -15.86
N ILE A 39 -15.76 -2.07 -15.57
CA ILE A 39 -14.74 -1.77 -16.59
C ILE A 39 -14.42 -3.02 -17.41
N GLU A 40 -13.80 -2.84 -18.57
CA GLU A 40 -13.42 -3.96 -19.45
C GLU A 40 -12.32 -4.86 -18.83
N ALA A 41 -12.35 -6.17 -19.15
CA ALA A 41 -11.52 -7.20 -18.53
C ALA A 41 -10.01 -6.88 -18.51
N GLY A 42 -9.45 -6.37 -19.62
CA GLY A 42 -8.02 -6.01 -19.67
C GLY A 42 -7.62 -4.94 -18.63
N TYR A 43 -8.51 -3.99 -18.33
CA TYR A 43 -8.27 -3.01 -17.27
C TYR A 43 -8.52 -3.60 -15.89
N GLN A 44 -9.48 -4.53 -15.75
CA GLN A 44 -9.78 -5.16 -14.46
C GLN A 44 -8.54 -5.89 -13.92
N GLU A 45 -7.81 -6.60 -14.77
CA GLU A 45 -6.58 -7.29 -14.40
C GLU A 45 -5.49 -6.30 -13.93
N LEU A 46 -5.32 -5.18 -14.64
CA LEU A 46 -4.37 -4.13 -14.25
C LEU A 46 -4.71 -3.52 -12.88
N PHE A 47 -5.97 -3.20 -12.64
CA PHE A 47 -6.40 -2.63 -11.36
C PHE A 47 -6.38 -3.66 -10.23
N ALA A 48 -6.63 -4.94 -10.51
CA ALA A 48 -6.43 -6.02 -9.54
C ALA A 48 -4.96 -6.13 -9.12
N ALA A 49 -4.03 -6.04 -10.06
CA ALA A 49 -2.59 -6.02 -9.75
C ALA A 49 -2.19 -4.77 -8.93
N PHE A 50 -2.75 -3.60 -9.25
CA PHE A 50 -2.55 -2.38 -8.47
C PHE A 50 -3.05 -2.51 -7.03
N ILE A 51 -4.28 -2.99 -6.83
CA ILE A 51 -4.85 -3.24 -5.50
C ILE A 51 -3.96 -4.21 -4.72
N HIS A 52 -3.57 -5.32 -5.35
CA HIS A 52 -2.68 -6.30 -4.74
C HIS A 52 -1.33 -5.70 -4.31
N ASN A 53 -0.74 -4.82 -5.12
CA ASN A 53 0.50 -4.13 -4.78
C ASN A 53 0.32 -3.19 -3.57
N LEU A 54 -0.81 -2.48 -3.47
CA LEU A 54 -1.12 -1.64 -2.30
C LEU A 54 -1.35 -2.49 -1.04
N GLU A 55 -2.12 -3.58 -1.14
CA GLU A 55 -2.34 -4.53 -0.04
C GLU A 55 -1.01 -5.13 0.44
N THR A 56 -0.12 -5.47 -0.48
CA THR A 56 1.21 -6.01 -0.17
C THR A 56 2.08 -4.97 0.55
N ALA A 57 2.05 -3.71 0.10
CA ALA A 57 2.75 -2.61 0.77
C ALA A 57 2.20 -2.40 2.20
N HIS A 58 0.88 -2.37 2.34
CA HIS A 58 0.19 -2.21 3.63
C HIS A 58 0.49 -3.37 4.58
N SER A 59 0.40 -4.60 4.09
CA SER A 59 0.73 -5.82 4.85
C SER A 59 2.18 -5.80 5.35
N THR A 60 3.13 -5.46 4.47
CA THR A 60 4.56 -5.33 4.82
C THR A 60 4.78 -4.32 5.94
N LEU A 61 4.15 -3.14 5.84
CA LEU A 61 4.24 -2.08 6.84
C LEU A 61 3.56 -2.43 8.17
N SER A 62 2.47 -3.18 8.12
CA SER A 62 1.70 -3.62 9.29
C SER A 62 2.31 -4.83 10.00
N MET A 63 3.34 -5.48 9.45
CA MET A 63 3.92 -6.70 10.00
C MET A 63 4.34 -6.57 11.48
N PRO A 64 5.04 -5.51 11.92
CA PRO A 64 5.36 -5.35 13.33
C PRO A 64 4.11 -5.30 14.21
N TYR A 65 3.08 -4.58 13.78
CA TYR A 65 1.80 -4.49 14.49
C TYR A 65 1.12 -5.87 14.57
N THR A 66 1.07 -6.61 13.46
CA THR A 66 0.48 -7.97 13.43
C THR A 66 1.21 -8.93 14.36
N MET A 67 2.54 -8.86 14.43
CA MET A 67 3.33 -9.64 15.39
C MET A 67 3.02 -9.25 16.84
N ALA A 68 2.95 -7.94 17.13
CA ALA A 68 2.61 -7.44 18.45
C ALA A 68 1.19 -7.82 18.88
N TYR A 69 0.23 -7.73 17.96
CA TYR A 69 -1.15 -8.22 18.14
C TYR A 69 -1.18 -9.70 18.49
N GLY A 70 -0.47 -10.54 17.73
CA GLY A 70 -0.36 -11.97 18.00
C GLY A 70 0.26 -12.27 19.37
N ALA A 71 1.29 -11.52 19.77
CA ALA A 71 1.94 -11.67 21.08
C ALA A 71 1.03 -11.27 22.24
N ALA A 72 0.33 -10.14 22.13
CA ALA A 72 -0.64 -9.68 23.12
C ALA A 72 -1.82 -10.66 23.26
N MET A 73 -2.38 -11.11 22.12
CA MET A 73 -3.43 -12.12 22.10
C MET A 73 -3.01 -13.44 22.74
N ASN A 74 -1.79 -13.92 22.47
CA ASN A 74 -1.26 -15.13 23.09
C ASN A 74 -1.12 -14.97 24.62
N THR A 75 -0.68 -13.79 25.07
CA THR A 75 -0.54 -13.48 26.50
C THR A 75 -1.89 -13.55 27.21
N HIS A 76 -2.93 -12.93 26.66
CA HIS A 76 -4.27 -13.01 27.24
C HIS A 76 -4.88 -14.41 27.14
N TRP A 77 -4.69 -15.10 26.01
CA TRP A 77 -5.12 -16.49 25.87
C TRP A 77 -4.51 -17.37 26.97
N ARG A 78 -3.19 -17.28 27.21
CA ARG A 78 -2.51 -18.02 28.29
C ARG A 78 -3.05 -17.66 29.67
N ARG A 79 -3.31 -16.38 29.94
CA ARG A 79 -3.91 -15.94 31.22
C ARG A 79 -5.25 -16.62 31.46
N PHE A 80 -6.14 -16.60 30.47
CA PHE A 80 -7.45 -17.24 30.58
C PHE A 80 -7.35 -18.77 30.63
N TRP A 81 -6.44 -19.36 29.85
CA TRP A 81 -6.16 -20.80 29.86
C TRP A 81 -5.73 -21.30 31.24
N VAL A 82 -4.74 -20.63 31.86
CA VAL A 82 -4.26 -20.99 33.19
C VAL A 82 -5.38 -20.87 34.22
N ALA A 83 -6.15 -19.78 34.17
CA ALA A 83 -7.28 -19.59 35.08
C ALA A 83 -8.36 -20.66 34.92
N ALA A 84 -8.69 -21.03 33.67
CA ALA A 84 -9.64 -22.10 33.38
C ALA A 84 -9.10 -23.48 33.78
N SER A 85 -7.80 -23.74 33.57
CA SER A 85 -7.13 -24.99 33.96
C SER A 85 -7.14 -25.21 35.47
N ILE A 86 -6.89 -24.14 36.25
CA ILE A 86 -6.96 -24.19 37.72
C ILE A 86 -8.39 -24.51 38.17
N ARG A 87 -9.40 -23.86 37.57
CA ARG A 87 -10.82 -24.09 37.91
C ARG A 87 -11.32 -25.48 37.55
N ALA A 88 -10.79 -26.07 36.47
CA ALA A 88 -11.18 -27.40 36.02
C ALA A 88 -10.68 -28.53 36.94
N GLY A 89 -9.73 -28.25 37.85
CA GLY A 89 -9.15 -29.24 38.76
C GLY A 89 -8.29 -30.28 38.05
N ASP A 90 -7.81 -31.27 38.82
CA ASP A 90 -7.03 -32.39 38.30
C ASP A 90 -7.94 -33.55 37.84
N VAL A 91 -7.52 -34.24 36.79
CA VAL A 91 -8.15 -35.47 36.29
C VAL A 91 -7.11 -36.58 36.28
N ASP A 92 -7.55 -37.83 36.43
CA ASP A 92 -6.66 -38.98 36.35
C ASP A 92 -6.00 -39.03 34.96
N PRO A 93 -4.67 -38.86 34.85
CA PRO A 93 -3.97 -38.87 33.57
C PRO A 93 -4.03 -40.23 32.87
N LYS A 94 -4.43 -41.29 33.57
CA LYS A 94 -4.63 -42.64 33.00
C LYS A 94 -5.97 -42.81 32.30
N ASP A 95 -6.87 -41.83 32.36
CA ASP A 95 -8.16 -41.82 31.67
C ASP A 95 -8.15 -40.78 30.53
N PRO A 96 -7.77 -41.17 29.30
CA PRO A 96 -7.67 -40.25 28.17
C PRO A 96 -8.99 -39.54 27.84
N SER A 97 -10.14 -40.18 28.13
CA SER A 97 -11.45 -39.58 27.86
C SER A 97 -11.69 -38.37 28.75
N LYS A 98 -11.42 -38.50 30.06
CA LYS A 98 -11.57 -37.39 31.01
C LYS A 98 -10.55 -36.27 30.78
N VAL A 99 -9.33 -36.62 30.37
CA VAL A 99 -8.33 -35.62 29.97
C VAL A 99 -8.84 -34.83 28.76
N ALA A 100 -9.35 -35.50 27.73
CA ALA A 100 -9.87 -34.86 26.53
C ALA A 100 -11.10 -33.98 26.81
N GLU A 101 -12.05 -34.47 27.61
CA GLU A 101 -13.23 -33.71 28.04
C GLU A 101 -12.85 -32.44 28.82
N ARG A 102 -11.89 -32.58 29.76
CA ARG A 102 -11.36 -31.44 30.51
C ARG A 102 -10.72 -30.41 29.59
N GLU A 103 -9.83 -30.84 28.68
CA GLU A 103 -9.17 -29.93 27.75
C GLU A 103 -10.16 -29.23 26.81
N ALA A 104 -11.19 -29.93 26.34
CA ALA A 104 -12.25 -29.35 25.53
C ALA A 104 -13.02 -28.27 26.31
N GLY A 105 -13.34 -28.54 27.58
CA GLY A 105 -13.99 -27.58 28.48
C GLY A 105 -13.12 -26.32 28.74
N ILE A 106 -11.82 -26.52 28.96
CA ILE A 106 -10.86 -25.42 29.14
C ILE A 106 -10.75 -24.58 27.86
N ARG A 107 -10.60 -25.21 26.69
CA ARG A 107 -10.56 -24.52 25.38
C ARG A 107 -11.79 -23.65 25.17
N LYS A 108 -12.98 -24.22 25.37
CA LYS A 108 -14.26 -23.50 25.22
C LYS A 108 -14.32 -22.29 26.15
N THR A 109 -14.08 -22.51 27.45
CA THR A 109 -14.12 -21.43 28.45
C THR A 109 -13.11 -20.33 28.15
N THR A 110 -11.89 -20.71 27.73
CA THR A 110 -10.83 -19.76 27.36
C THR A 110 -11.23 -18.93 26.16
N SER A 111 -11.80 -19.56 25.13
CA SER A 111 -12.30 -18.88 23.94
C SER A 111 -13.42 -17.90 24.28
N ASP A 112 -14.40 -18.32 25.08
CA ASP A 112 -15.52 -17.47 25.49
C ASP A 112 -15.05 -16.25 26.29
N GLN A 113 -14.14 -16.46 27.25
CA GLN A 113 -13.57 -15.37 28.07
C GLN A 113 -12.70 -14.42 27.24
N LEU A 114 -11.87 -14.94 26.33
CA LEU A 114 -11.09 -14.10 25.44
C LEU A 114 -12.00 -13.29 24.52
N TRP A 115 -13.03 -13.90 23.96
CA TRP A 115 -13.98 -13.23 23.08
C TRP A 115 -14.74 -12.12 23.80
N GLN A 116 -15.18 -12.36 25.04
CA GLN A 116 -15.78 -11.32 25.89
C GLN A 116 -14.79 -10.18 26.18
N PHE A 117 -13.53 -10.51 26.47
CA PHE A 117 -12.49 -9.52 26.73
C PHE A 117 -12.24 -8.63 25.50
N ILE A 118 -11.94 -9.20 24.34
CA ILE A 118 -11.61 -8.41 23.12
C ILE A 118 -12.77 -7.54 22.62
N ASN A 119 -14.01 -7.91 22.94
CA ASN A 119 -15.20 -7.14 22.56
C ASN A 119 -15.66 -6.16 23.66
N SER A 120 -15.00 -6.15 24.83
CA SER A 120 -15.25 -5.17 25.88
C SER A 120 -14.41 -3.91 25.67
N PRO A 121 -14.90 -2.70 25.98
CA PRO A 121 -14.10 -1.47 25.89
C PRO A 121 -12.81 -1.56 26.70
N GLU A 122 -12.88 -2.07 27.93
CA GLU A 122 -11.72 -2.25 28.80
C GLU A 122 -10.70 -3.23 28.19
N GLY A 123 -11.16 -4.32 27.57
CA GLY A 123 -10.25 -5.27 26.95
C GLY A 123 -9.62 -4.75 25.66
N GLN A 124 -10.34 -3.93 24.89
CA GLN A 124 -9.77 -3.23 23.72
C GLN A 124 -8.69 -2.23 24.12
N GLU A 125 -8.92 -1.47 25.20
CA GLU A 125 -7.92 -0.55 25.74
C GLU A 125 -6.67 -1.29 26.23
N HIS A 126 -6.84 -2.37 27.00
CA HIS A 126 -5.71 -3.17 27.48
C HIS A 126 -4.95 -3.84 26.32
N LEU A 127 -5.67 -4.41 25.34
CA LEU A 127 -5.05 -5.03 24.18
C LEU A 127 -4.26 -4.00 23.37
N THR A 128 -4.83 -2.81 23.14
CA THR A 128 -4.14 -1.72 22.43
C THR A 128 -2.88 -1.29 23.17
N TYR A 129 -2.96 -1.16 24.49
CA TYR A 129 -1.82 -0.84 25.33
C TYR A 129 -0.74 -1.92 25.24
N ASP A 130 -1.09 -3.19 25.41
CA ASP A 130 -0.15 -4.32 25.38
C ASP A 130 0.54 -4.44 24.01
N ILE A 131 -0.18 -4.19 22.92
CA ILE A 131 0.38 -4.12 21.56
C ILE A 131 1.40 -2.99 21.43
N CYS A 132 1.03 -1.77 21.83
CA CYS A 132 1.90 -0.61 21.72
C CYS A 132 3.14 -0.75 22.62
N ASN A 133 2.95 -1.28 23.83
CA ASN A 133 4.04 -1.54 24.75
C ASN A 133 5.00 -2.59 24.17
N PHE A 134 4.49 -3.69 23.60
CA PHE A 134 5.33 -4.69 22.92
C PHE A 134 6.17 -4.07 21.79
N LEU A 135 5.55 -3.22 20.95
CA LEU A 135 6.26 -2.53 19.86
C LEU A 135 7.40 -1.65 20.40
N LEU A 136 7.14 -0.88 21.46
CA LEU A 136 8.15 -0.01 22.07
C LEU A 136 9.25 -0.82 22.78
N GLU A 137 8.91 -1.92 23.45
CA GLU A 137 9.89 -2.81 24.09
C GLU A 137 10.83 -3.44 23.06
N VAL A 138 10.31 -3.87 21.90
CA VAL A 138 11.13 -4.42 20.81
C VAL A 138 12.13 -3.38 20.28
N MET A 139 11.78 -2.08 20.25
CA MET A 139 12.74 -1.02 19.90
C MET A 139 13.89 -0.91 20.89
N VAL A 140 13.56 -0.91 22.18
CA VAL A 140 14.52 -0.65 23.26
C VAL A 140 15.42 -1.87 23.48
N PHE A 141 14.83 -3.06 23.56
CA PHE A 141 15.55 -4.28 23.96
C PHE A 141 15.96 -5.16 22.77
N GLY A 142 15.24 -5.10 21.65
CA GLY A 142 15.52 -5.90 20.45
C GLY A 142 16.68 -5.39 19.59
N ARG A 143 17.28 -4.23 19.93
CA ARG A 143 18.37 -3.60 19.16
C ARG A 143 18.00 -3.33 17.69
N MET A 144 16.75 -2.95 17.43
CA MET A 144 16.26 -2.63 16.08
C MET A 144 15.98 -1.13 15.83
N PRO A 145 16.74 -0.16 16.39
CA PRO A 145 16.39 1.26 16.22
C PRO A 145 16.50 1.73 14.76
N ALA A 146 17.33 1.09 13.95
CA ALA A 146 17.49 1.41 12.53
C ALA A 146 16.46 0.71 11.63
N ALA A 147 15.87 -0.41 12.07
CA ALA A 147 15.01 -1.22 11.20
C ALA A 147 13.62 -0.59 10.98
N VAL A 148 13.08 0.10 11.99
CA VAL A 148 11.76 0.71 11.89
C VAL A 148 11.73 1.91 10.93
N PRO A 149 12.65 2.89 11.03
CA PRO A 149 12.74 3.96 10.04
C PRO A 149 12.98 3.41 8.62
N GLU A 150 13.81 2.38 8.48
CA GLU A 150 14.04 1.73 7.19
C GLU A 150 12.75 1.10 6.63
N LEU A 151 11.98 0.39 7.46
CA LEU A 151 10.70 -0.19 7.04
C LEU A 151 9.71 0.87 6.54
N VAL A 152 9.63 2.02 7.22
CA VAL A 152 8.78 3.14 6.80
C VAL A 152 9.27 3.76 5.48
N GLN A 153 10.59 3.89 5.29
CA GLN A 153 11.17 4.33 4.02
C GLN A 153 10.89 3.33 2.89
N GLN A 154 11.02 2.03 3.14
CA GLN A 154 10.67 0.99 2.17
C GLN A 154 9.18 1.03 1.81
N GLY A 155 8.30 1.27 2.78
CA GLY A 155 6.88 1.51 2.51
C GLY A 155 6.63 2.65 1.53
N THR A 156 7.37 3.74 1.66
CA THR A 156 7.30 4.88 0.73
C THR A 156 7.64 4.45 -0.70
N VAL A 157 8.68 3.62 -0.85
CA VAL A 157 9.07 3.07 -2.17
C VAL A 157 7.99 2.13 -2.70
N LEU A 158 7.46 1.22 -1.88
CA LEU A 158 6.41 0.27 -2.28
C LEU A 158 5.12 0.95 -2.74
N VAL A 159 4.64 1.96 -1.99
CA VAL A 159 3.41 2.72 -2.32
C VAL A 159 3.57 3.45 -3.66
N TRP A 160 4.71 4.11 -3.90
CA TRP A 160 4.98 4.73 -5.19
C TRP A 160 5.07 3.69 -6.32
N SER A 161 5.73 2.56 -6.06
CA SER A 161 5.94 1.51 -7.06
C SER A 161 4.61 0.91 -7.52
N ALA A 162 3.61 0.80 -6.64
CA ALA A 162 2.26 0.38 -7.01
C ALA A 162 1.65 1.31 -8.07
N LEU A 163 1.74 2.64 -7.89
CA LEU A 163 1.25 3.61 -8.86
C LEU A 163 2.04 3.56 -10.17
N GLU A 164 3.36 3.44 -10.09
CA GLU A 164 4.23 3.39 -11.27
C GLU A 164 3.94 2.18 -12.15
N VAL A 165 3.76 1.01 -11.55
CA VAL A 165 3.37 -0.21 -12.27
C VAL A 165 2.00 -0.02 -12.93
N LEU A 166 1.00 0.50 -12.19
CA LEU A 166 -0.32 0.79 -12.75
C LEU A 166 -0.22 1.72 -13.97
N VAL A 167 0.49 2.84 -13.84
CA VAL A 167 0.63 3.82 -14.93
C VAL A 167 1.33 3.17 -16.13
N ARG A 168 2.46 2.50 -15.92
CA ARG A 168 3.20 1.85 -17.02
C ARG A 168 2.34 0.84 -17.77
N ASP A 169 1.68 -0.05 -17.04
CA ASP A 169 0.92 -1.14 -17.65
C ASP A 169 -0.38 -0.61 -18.32
N LEU A 170 -0.99 0.44 -17.75
CA LEU A 170 -2.11 1.16 -18.38
C LEU A 170 -1.68 1.85 -19.68
N LEU A 171 -0.54 2.55 -19.68
CA LEU A 171 0.01 3.20 -20.87
C LEU A 171 0.29 2.17 -21.96
N GLU A 172 0.89 1.02 -21.60
CA GLU A 172 1.13 -0.08 -22.52
C GLU A 172 -0.17 -0.56 -23.16
N LEU A 173 -1.19 -0.85 -22.35
CA LEU A 173 -2.48 -1.33 -22.82
C LEU A 173 -3.17 -0.31 -23.73
N GLU A 174 -3.21 0.96 -23.33
CA GLU A 174 -3.84 2.04 -24.09
C GLU A 174 -3.18 2.27 -25.46
N LEU A 175 -1.86 2.27 -25.50
CA LEU A 175 -1.10 2.50 -26.73
C LEU A 175 -1.13 1.27 -27.67
N ASN A 176 -1.18 0.06 -27.10
CA ASN A 176 -1.38 -1.16 -27.89
C ASN A 176 -2.77 -1.19 -28.53
N ARG A 177 -3.81 -0.77 -27.81
CA ARG A 177 -5.20 -0.80 -28.31
C ARG A 177 -5.53 0.36 -29.22
N ASN A 178 -4.97 1.53 -28.97
CA ASN A 178 -5.18 2.71 -29.80
C ASN A 178 -3.83 3.35 -30.18
N PRO A 179 -3.13 2.79 -31.19
CA PRO A 179 -1.85 3.32 -31.65
C PRO A 179 -1.89 4.78 -32.11
N ARG A 180 -3.07 5.31 -32.47
CA ARG A 180 -3.21 6.74 -32.86
C ARG A 180 -2.88 7.68 -31.71
N LYS A 181 -3.13 7.27 -30.46
CA LYS A 181 -2.73 8.04 -29.28
C LYS A 181 -1.22 8.25 -29.19
N LEU A 182 -0.42 7.33 -29.76
CA LEU A 182 1.02 7.53 -29.85
C LEU A 182 1.39 8.66 -30.81
N ALA A 183 0.62 8.87 -31.88
CA ALA A 183 0.82 9.99 -32.78
C ALA A 183 0.56 11.33 -32.07
N ASP A 184 -0.46 11.38 -31.20
CA ASP A 184 -0.75 12.56 -30.37
C ASP A 184 0.41 12.83 -29.39
N LEU A 185 0.98 11.79 -28.77
CA LEU A 185 2.16 11.92 -27.92
C LEU A 185 3.40 12.39 -28.70
N ALA A 186 3.61 11.88 -29.91
CA ALA A 186 4.74 12.27 -30.76
C ALA A 186 4.60 13.68 -31.35
N ALA A 187 3.37 14.20 -31.45
CA ALA A 187 3.11 15.56 -31.89
C ALA A 187 3.45 16.61 -30.82
N ASP A 188 3.38 16.24 -29.54
CA ASP A 188 3.76 17.10 -28.43
C ASP A 188 5.30 17.22 -28.33
N PRO A 189 5.89 18.45 -28.43
CA PRO A 189 7.34 18.62 -28.43
C PRO A 189 8.03 18.15 -27.15
N ASP A 190 7.38 18.30 -26.00
CA ASP A 190 7.94 17.94 -24.70
C ASP A 190 7.92 16.42 -24.51
N ALA A 191 6.82 15.77 -24.86
CA ALA A 191 6.71 14.32 -24.80
C ALA A 191 7.65 13.66 -25.82
N ARG A 192 7.69 14.18 -27.05
CA ARG A 192 8.63 13.70 -28.08
C ARG A 192 10.08 13.81 -27.63
N LYS A 193 10.48 14.96 -27.08
CA LYS A 193 11.86 15.19 -26.61
C LYS A 193 12.21 14.31 -25.41
N ARG A 194 11.28 14.15 -24.47
CA ARG A 194 11.50 13.38 -23.24
C ARG A 194 11.62 11.89 -23.51
N TYR A 195 10.79 11.37 -24.41
CA TYR A 195 10.63 9.92 -24.60
C TYR A 195 11.19 9.38 -25.91
N GLY A 196 11.75 10.22 -26.78
CA GLY A 196 12.37 9.77 -28.03
C GLY A 196 11.41 9.04 -28.98
N LEU A 197 10.15 9.49 -29.04
CA LEU A 197 9.06 8.82 -29.76
C LEU A 197 9.20 8.84 -31.29
N ASP A 198 10.25 9.47 -31.83
CA ASP A 198 10.48 9.65 -33.26
C ASP A 198 11.23 8.49 -33.94
N ARG A 199 11.76 7.53 -33.17
CA ARG A 199 12.63 6.47 -33.71
C ARG A 199 12.33 5.11 -33.11
N ILE A 200 12.04 4.14 -33.97
CA ILE A 200 12.02 2.73 -33.61
C ILE A 200 13.26 2.07 -34.22
N PRO A 201 14.18 1.55 -33.38
CA PRO A 201 15.36 0.84 -33.87
C PRO A 201 15.00 -0.38 -34.75
N LEU A 202 15.75 -0.63 -35.83
CA LEU A 202 15.44 -1.71 -36.80
C LEU A 202 15.46 -3.10 -36.15
N ASP A 203 16.36 -3.30 -35.18
CA ASP A 203 16.44 -4.51 -34.36
C ASP A 203 15.15 -4.79 -33.58
N VAL A 204 14.45 -3.75 -33.10
CA VAL A 204 13.14 -3.88 -32.45
C VAL A 204 12.07 -4.34 -33.46
N ILE A 205 12.12 -3.83 -34.70
CA ILE A 205 11.19 -4.22 -35.76
C ILE A 205 11.41 -5.69 -36.15
N LEU A 206 12.68 -6.09 -36.30
CA LEU A 206 13.06 -7.47 -36.62
C LEU A 206 12.68 -8.44 -35.50
N ALA A 207 12.92 -8.07 -34.23
CA ALA A 207 12.56 -8.89 -33.07
C ALA A 207 11.05 -9.14 -32.96
N ASN A 208 10.22 -8.30 -33.58
CA ASN A 208 8.77 -8.44 -33.60
C ASN A 208 8.23 -9.09 -34.89
N GLY A 209 9.11 -9.65 -35.74
CA GLY A 209 8.71 -10.33 -36.97
C GLY A 209 8.15 -9.37 -38.03
N LEU A 210 8.59 -8.10 -38.02
CA LEU A 210 8.08 -7.02 -38.87
C LEU A 210 6.59 -6.70 -38.65
N ASP A 211 5.97 -7.23 -37.59
CA ASP A 211 4.60 -6.93 -37.20
C ASP A 211 4.54 -6.19 -35.85
N LEU A 212 4.22 -4.89 -35.94
CA LEU A 212 4.07 -3.99 -34.81
C LEU A 212 2.59 -3.78 -34.41
N SER A 213 1.67 -4.50 -35.06
CA SER A 213 0.24 -4.39 -34.77
C SER A 213 -0.01 -4.73 -33.30
N ASN A 214 -0.62 -3.80 -32.57
CA ASN A 214 -0.89 -3.91 -31.13
C ASN A 214 0.32 -4.08 -30.21
N LYS A 215 1.54 -3.69 -30.66
CA LYS A 215 2.78 -3.78 -29.84
C LYS A 215 3.43 -2.42 -29.57
N MET A 216 2.81 -1.33 -30.01
CA MET A 216 3.38 0.01 -29.93
C MET A 216 3.61 0.45 -28.48
N GLY A 217 2.66 0.20 -27.59
CA GLY A 217 2.83 0.42 -26.15
C GLY A 217 3.97 -0.40 -25.57
N SER A 218 4.03 -1.70 -25.89
CA SER A 218 5.08 -2.59 -25.39
C SER A 218 6.49 -2.17 -25.84
N ILE A 219 6.62 -1.66 -27.06
CA ILE A 219 7.88 -1.14 -27.59
C ILE A 219 8.28 0.14 -26.87
N VAL A 220 7.33 1.08 -26.68
CA VAL A 220 7.59 2.35 -25.99
C VAL A 220 7.95 2.13 -24.52
N MET A 221 7.23 1.25 -23.81
CA MET A 221 7.50 0.98 -22.39
C MET A 221 8.86 0.28 -22.16
N LYS A 222 9.38 -0.48 -23.13
CA LYS A 222 10.71 -1.11 -23.01
C LYS A 222 11.86 -0.13 -23.17
N ASN A 223 11.67 0.88 -24.03
CA ASN A 223 12.73 1.81 -24.40
C ASN A 223 12.72 3.08 -23.56
N THR A 224 11.70 3.27 -22.73
CA THR A 224 11.52 4.53 -22.02
C THR A 224 11.07 4.36 -20.60
N ASP A 225 11.69 5.15 -19.72
CA ASP A 225 11.37 5.19 -18.31
C ASP A 225 10.22 6.18 -18.05
N PHE A 226 9.10 5.65 -17.53
CA PHE A 226 7.93 6.42 -17.12
C PHE A 226 7.80 6.53 -15.59
N SER A 227 8.91 6.35 -14.86
CA SER A 227 8.93 6.32 -13.38
C SER A 227 8.83 7.68 -12.69
N ASP A 228 8.75 8.78 -13.44
CA ASP A 228 8.75 10.14 -12.87
C ASP A 228 7.41 10.87 -12.98
N LEU A 229 7.01 11.54 -11.88
CA LEU A 229 5.70 12.20 -11.80
C LEU A 229 5.48 13.29 -12.87
N PRO A 230 6.44 14.19 -13.17
CA PRO A 230 6.27 15.16 -14.26
C PRO A 230 6.00 14.50 -15.62
N GLY A 231 6.69 13.40 -15.90
CA GLY A 231 6.49 12.59 -17.09
C GLY A 231 5.12 11.94 -17.13
N MET A 232 4.71 11.30 -16.02
CA MET A 232 3.36 10.74 -15.87
C MET A 232 2.28 11.80 -16.13
N LYS A 233 2.42 12.99 -15.54
CA LYS A 233 1.49 14.14 -15.76
C LYS A 233 1.37 14.51 -17.22
N LEU A 234 2.49 14.63 -17.91
CA LEU A 234 2.54 15.00 -19.32
C LEU A 234 1.81 13.96 -20.18
N VAL A 235 2.19 12.69 -20.05
CA VAL A 235 1.67 11.61 -20.90
C VAL A 235 0.19 11.33 -20.60
N LEU A 236 -0.17 11.22 -19.32
CA LEU A 236 -1.56 10.98 -18.93
C LEU A 236 -2.46 12.19 -19.26
N GLY A 237 -1.92 13.40 -19.21
CA GLY A 237 -2.61 14.62 -19.63
C GLY A 237 -2.94 14.63 -21.13
N LEU A 238 -2.03 14.11 -21.96
CA LEU A 238 -2.23 13.96 -23.40
C LEU A 238 -3.19 12.81 -23.74
N LEU A 239 -3.13 11.70 -23.01
CA LEU A 239 -3.99 10.53 -23.24
C LEU A 239 -5.42 10.71 -22.73
N PHE A 240 -5.60 11.46 -21.63
CA PHE A 240 -6.87 11.67 -20.97
C PHE A 240 -7.17 13.17 -20.77
N PRO A 241 -7.20 13.97 -21.85
CA PRO A 241 -7.26 15.44 -21.77
C PRO A 241 -8.57 15.96 -21.19
N LYS A 242 -9.61 15.13 -21.09
CA LYS A 242 -10.91 15.51 -20.52
C LYS A 242 -11.03 15.23 -19.02
N SER A 243 -10.11 14.47 -18.43
CA SER A 243 -10.20 14.08 -17.02
C SER A 243 -9.65 15.17 -16.09
N VAL A 244 -10.56 15.97 -15.52
CA VAL A 244 -10.22 16.97 -14.50
C VAL A 244 -9.77 16.29 -13.21
N ALA A 245 -10.47 15.20 -12.82
CA ALA A 245 -10.15 14.42 -11.63
C ALA A 245 -8.71 13.88 -11.68
N LEU A 246 -8.29 13.30 -12.82
CA LEU A 246 -6.94 12.79 -12.98
C LEU A 246 -5.88 13.89 -12.87
N ARG A 247 -6.10 15.02 -13.54
CA ARG A 247 -5.18 16.16 -13.42
C ARG A 247 -5.07 16.66 -11.99
N SER A 248 -6.20 16.74 -11.27
CA SER A 248 -6.23 17.15 -9.87
C SER A 248 -5.47 16.16 -8.98
N ALA A 249 -5.71 14.86 -9.13
CA ALA A 249 -5.05 13.81 -8.36
C ALA A 249 -3.54 13.80 -8.61
N LEU A 250 -3.09 13.93 -9.87
CA LEU A 250 -1.66 14.00 -10.17
C LEU A 250 -1.03 15.31 -9.68
N ALA A 251 -1.77 16.41 -9.66
CA ALA A 251 -1.31 17.71 -9.15
C ALA A 251 -1.21 17.77 -7.61
N ASP A 252 -1.66 16.74 -6.90
CA ASP A 252 -1.64 16.69 -5.45
C ASP A 252 -0.21 16.87 -4.88
N ARG A 253 -0.09 17.73 -3.85
CA ARG A 253 1.19 18.08 -3.22
C ARG A 253 1.79 16.89 -2.46
N GLN A 254 0.96 16.02 -1.87
CA GLN A 254 1.38 14.80 -1.18
C GLN A 254 1.94 13.78 -2.16
N LEU A 255 1.35 13.66 -3.36
CA LEU A 255 1.88 12.79 -4.41
C LEU A 255 3.26 13.28 -4.91
N TRP A 256 3.45 14.61 -5.01
CA TRP A 256 4.76 15.19 -5.29
C TRP A 256 5.79 14.89 -4.19
N GLU A 257 5.40 15.02 -2.93
CA GLU A 257 6.19 14.70 -1.74
C GLU A 257 6.66 13.22 -1.77
N LEU A 258 5.71 12.30 -2.00
CA LEU A 258 5.96 10.88 -2.16
C LEU A 258 7.00 10.62 -3.26
N TYR A 259 6.81 11.18 -4.45
CA TYR A 259 7.74 11.04 -5.57
C TYR A 259 9.15 11.52 -5.22
N GLN A 260 9.28 12.71 -4.60
CA GLN A 260 10.60 13.24 -4.21
C GLN A 260 11.29 12.37 -3.16
N ARG A 261 10.55 11.92 -2.13
CA ARG A 261 11.10 11.07 -1.07
C ARG A 261 11.48 9.69 -1.59
N ARG A 262 10.65 9.06 -2.43
CA ARG A 262 10.99 7.80 -3.11
C ARG A 262 12.29 7.92 -3.89
N ASN A 263 12.48 8.98 -4.67
CA ASN A 263 13.73 9.17 -5.42
C ASN A 263 14.94 9.33 -4.50
N LEU A 264 14.79 10.08 -3.41
CA LEU A 264 15.84 10.26 -2.43
C LEU A 264 16.21 8.92 -1.76
N ILE A 265 15.21 8.11 -1.40
CA ILE A 265 15.39 6.79 -0.79
C ILE A 265 16.08 5.84 -1.78
N ALA A 266 15.53 5.68 -2.98
CA ALA A 266 16.01 4.72 -3.98
C ALA A 266 17.43 5.05 -4.49
N HIS A 267 17.75 6.32 -4.71
CA HIS A 267 19.02 6.70 -5.35
C HIS A 267 20.07 7.24 -4.38
N ARG A 268 19.67 7.69 -3.19
CA ARG A 268 20.59 8.31 -2.21
C ARG A 268 20.44 7.73 -0.80
N ARG A 269 19.77 6.59 -0.64
CA ARG A 269 19.52 5.96 0.67
C ARG A 269 18.88 6.92 1.68
N GLY A 270 18.01 7.79 1.18
CA GLY A 270 17.29 8.77 1.97
C GLY A 270 18.16 9.94 2.47
N VAL A 271 19.40 10.10 1.99
CA VAL A 271 20.26 11.21 2.42
C VAL A 271 19.86 12.50 1.70
N ILE A 272 19.43 13.50 2.48
CA ILE A 272 18.99 14.82 2.00
C ILE A 272 20.13 15.53 1.26
N ASP A 273 19.82 16.02 0.06
CA ASP A 273 20.69 16.88 -0.73
C ASP A 273 20.03 18.23 -1.05
N GLN A 274 20.80 19.16 -1.60
CA GLN A 274 20.28 20.49 -1.94
C GLN A 274 19.15 20.40 -2.98
N THR A 275 19.28 19.51 -3.97
CA THR A 275 18.26 19.29 -5.00
C THR A 275 16.89 18.94 -4.42
N TYR A 276 16.86 18.06 -3.41
CA TYR A 276 15.64 17.67 -2.73
C TYR A 276 15.01 18.86 -1.98
N LEU A 277 15.81 19.62 -1.24
CA LEU A 277 15.34 20.79 -0.50
C LEU A 277 14.77 21.85 -1.44
N ASP A 278 15.47 22.13 -2.55
CA ASP A 278 15.03 23.11 -3.55
C ASP A 278 13.69 22.71 -4.20
N LYS A 279 13.46 21.41 -4.41
CA LYS A 279 12.23 20.89 -5.04
C LYS A 279 11.04 20.77 -4.10
N THR A 280 11.28 20.55 -2.81
CA THR A 280 10.22 20.26 -1.83
C THR A 280 9.91 21.46 -0.93
N GLY A 281 10.89 22.33 -0.68
CA GLY A 281 10.80 23.36 0.34
C GLY A 281 10.81 22.83 1.77
N GLU A 282 11.09 21.54 1.97
CA GLU A 282 11.20 20.96 3.31
C GLU A 282 12.38 21.57 4.08
N GLN A 283 12.24 21.63 5.40
CA GLN A 283 13.31 22.09 6.29
C GLN A 283 14.09 20.86 6.76
N GLY A 284 15.34 20.74 6.31
CA GLY A 284 16.20 19.61 6.63
C GLY A 284 17.67 19.97 6.48
N LYS A 285 18.55 19.17 7.09
CA LYS A 285 19.99 19.37 6.99
C LYS A 285 20.55 18.52 5.85
N VAL A 286 21.27 19.14 4.90
CA VAL A 286 22.00 18.38 3.87
C VAL A 286 22.95 17.37 4.52
N GLY A 287 22.91 16.13 4.05
CA GLY A 287 23.66 15.00 4.58
C GLY A 287 22.98 14.23 5.71
N SER A 288 21.85 14.70 6.26
CA SER A 288 21.05 13.89 7.18
C SER A 288 20.10 12.95 6.44
N SER A 289 19.61 11.90 7.11
CA SER A 289 18.55 11.05 6.57
C SER A 289 17.21 11.79 6.58
N VAL A 290 16.39 11.54 5.57
CA VAL A 290 15.01 12.02 5.50
C VAL A 290 14.16 11.31 6.54
N GLU A 291 13.43 12.08 7.32
CA GLU A 291 12.44 11.56 8.25
C GLU A 291 11.14 11.28 7.48
N VAL A 292 10.71 10.01 7.47
CA VAL A 292 9.38 9.63 7.01
C VAL A 292 8.63 9.11 8.22
N ARG A 293 7.45 9.66 8.48
CA ARG A 293 6.59 9.25 9.60
C ARG A 293 5.54 8.25 9.12
N PRO A 294 5.04 7.37 10.00
CA PRO A 294 3.90 6.52 9.68
C PRO A 294 2.68 7.30 9.17
N SER A 295 2.39 8.48 9.73
CA SER A 295 1.32 9.36 9.25
C SER A 295 1.52 9.90 7.83
N ASP A 296 2.76 9.88 7.32
CA ASP A 296 3.04 10.23 5.92
C ASP A 296 2.58 9.10 5.01
N LEU A 297 2.76 7.84 5.43
CA LEU A 297 2.31 6.67 4.68
C LEU A 297 0.80 6.64 4.53
N ASP A 298 0.03 6.96 5.57
CA ASP A 298 -1.44 7.07 5.48
C ASP A 298 -1.85 8.04 4.36
N ARG A 299 -1.20 9.21 4.31
CA ARG A 299 -1.43 10.22 3.28
C ARG A 299 -1.00 9.75 1.89
N TYR A 300 0.10 9.00 1.81
CA TYR A 300 0.60 8.44 0.55
C TYR A 300 -0.30 7.35 0.00
N PHE A 301 -0.81 6.44 0.84
CA PHE A 301 -1.83 5.48 0.44
C PHE A 301 -3.05 6.21 -0.11
N GLU A 302 -3.59 7.20 0.61
CA GLU A 302 -4.77 7.93 0.14
C GLU A 302 -4.52 8.64 -1.20
N CYS A 303 -3.42 9.39 -1.37
CA CYS A 303 -3.20 10.09 -2.64
C CYS A 303 -2.95 9.15 -3.81
N VAL A 304 -2.28 8.01 -3.59
CA VAL A 304 -2.08 6.98 -4.63
C VAL A 304 -3.40 6.30 -4.97
N THR A 305 -4.24 6.02 -3.99
CA THR A 305 -5.60 5.50 -4.23
C THR A 305 -6.45 6.47 -5.03
N GLN A 306 -6.42 7.76 -4.72
CA GLN A 306 -7.14 8.78 -5.47
C GLN A 306 -6.65 8.89 -6.92
N ALA A 307 -5.33 8.80 -7.14
CA ALA A 307 -4.76 8.74 -8.49
C ALA A 307 -5.23 7.48 -9.24
N GLY A 308 -5.23 6.32 -8.57
CA GLY A 308 -5.75 5.07 -9.12
C GLY A 308 -7.23 5.15 -9.50
N LEU A 309 -8.09 5.67 -8.62
CA LEU A 309 -9.52 5.89 -8.91
C LEU A 309 -9.73 6.83 -10.09
N ALA A 310 -8.98 7.94 -10.14
CA ALA A 310 -9.09 8.89 -11.25
C ALA A 310 -8.61 8.30 -12.59
N LEU A 311 -7.63 7.38 -12.57
CA LEU A 311 -7.23 6.61 -13.75
C LEU A 311 -8.30 5.61 -14.17
N LEU A 312 -8.90 4.92 -13.19
CA LEU A 312 -9.97 3.95 -13.42
C LEU A 312 -11.18 4.59 -14.10
N ASP A 313 -11.55 5.80 -13.69
CA ASP A 313 -12.62 6.58 -14.30
C ASP A 313 -12.35 6.96 -15.77
N CYS A 314 -11.09 6.92 -16.20
CA CYS A 314 -10.70 7.16 -17.59
C CYS A 314 -10.82 5.91 -18.47
N CYS A 315 -10.97 4.73 -17.88
CA CYS A 315 -11.02 3.46 -18.59
C CYS A 315 -12.40 3.22 -19.25
N PRO A 316 -12.44 2.52 -20.39
CA PRO A 316 -13.69 2.18 -21.06
C PRO A 316 -14.52 1.24 -20.18
N LYS A 317 -15.81 1.54 -20.09
CA LYS A 317 -16.80 0.71 -19.41
C LYS A 317 -17.20 -0.47 -20.30
N ARG A 318 -17.51 -1.60 -19.68
CA ARG A 318 -18.06 -2.78 -20.35
C ARG A 318 -19.36 -2.37 -21.02
N GLN A 319 -19.46 -2.54 -22.33
CA GLN A 319 -20.73 -2.39 -23.03
C GLN A 319 -21.69 -3.43 -22.44
N GLN A 320 -22.84 -2.99 -21.91
CA GLN A 320 -23.89 -3.93 -21.52
C GLN A 320 -24.38 -4.59 -22.80
N GLU A 321 -23.97 -5.83 -23.05
CA GLU A 321 -24.53 -6.66 -24.11
C GLU A 321 -26.03 -6.83 -23.83
N GLY A 322 -26.88 -6.12 -24.60
CA GLY A 322 -28.31 -6.40 -24.64
C GLY A 322 -29.29 -5.28 -24.26
N GLN A 323 -29.16 -4.07 -24.80
CA GLN A 323 -30.38 -3.29 -25.12
C GLN A 323 -30.71 -3.55 -26.60
N PRO A 324 -31.78 -4.31 -26.92
CA PRO A 324 -32.26 -4.38 -28.29
C PRO A 324 -32.70 -2.98 -28.71
N GLU A 325 -32.19 -2.53 -29.86
CA GLU A 325 -32.68 -1.32 -30.52
C GLU A 325 -34.20 -1.44 -30.69
N ALA A 326 -34.94 -0.57 -30.02
CA ALA A 326 -36.37 -0.40 -30.29
C ALA A 326 -36.49 0.22 -31.68
N GLY A 327 -36.75 -0.63 -32.68
CA GLY A 327 -37.23 -0.24 -34.00
C GLY A 327 -38.67 0.24 -33.98
#